data_AF-A0A964ZDJ6-F1
#
_entry.id   AF-A0A964ZDJ6-F1
#
_cell.length_a   1.000
_cell.length_b   1.000
_cell.length_c   1.000
_cell.angle_alpha   90.00
_cell.angle_beta   90.00
_cell.angle_gamma   90.00
#
_symmetry.space_group_name_H-M   'P 1'
#
loop_
_entity.id
_entity.type
_entity.pdbx_description
1 polymer ?
#
loop_
_entity_poly.entity_id
_entity_poly.type
_entity_poly.pdbx_seq_one_letter_code
_entity_poly.pdbx_strand_id
1 'polypeptide(L)'
;MTRQFWTFWLSMGLGIIAPVLLLSWATPVERSSLDLVISPYGKLGLLVVHLLFAMPAALAISKTLPQIGSALHRLGLAAACSLGLVFFVPSIAEQLISISAGPTIRVLIRSMLALAFVLPWVLVFPSSTRISLWQWIGATMLLFIPPVTYTHKLQDNLQEEFLTLAETGRTQRAFATLQILIDLGSSPPKGRKSLADISTRMKRELEMLGRKVSQKLPASASKEVKFSHITAHLELNRIGEAEQLLNSMPQDDLTVRLLTSALLREQSRWAEFIPKAEQLTKELPQNSTIYENLGEAYQKLNRYDESLVVYRRGEKAMPKKAGTFQLKQGLVCADRGQNERAKLHFEKAIALDPSLAGAVESPMRRLKSETFSCLSR
;
A
#
# COMPACT_ATOMS: atom_id res chain seq x y z
N MET A 1 2.14 -14.42 -37.77
CA MET A 1 2.59 -13.27 -36.94
C MET A 1 3.94 -12.81 -37.43
N THR A 2 4.07 -11.56 -37.85
CA THR A 2 5.29 -11.04 -38.51
C THR A 2 6.37 -10.65 -37.49
N ARG A 3 7.64 -10.64 -37.92
CA ARG A 3 8.82 -10.20 -37.12
C ARG A 3 8.60 -8.83 -36.44
N GLN A 4 7.84 -7.93 -37.09
CA GLN A 4 7.46 -6.62 -36.55
C GLN A 4 6.61 -6.69 -35.29
N PHE A 5 5.74 -7.70 -35.16
CA PHE A 5 4.91 -7.90 -33.98
C PHE A 5 5.79 -8.17 -32.74
N TRP A 6 6.73 -9.11 -32.85
CA TRP A 6 7.62 -9.46 -31.74
C TRP A 6 8.58 -8.33 -31.35
N THR A 7 9.13 -7.60 -32.33
CA THR A 7 10.02 -6.46 -32.03
C THR A 7 9.28 -5.31 -31.34
N PHE A 8 8.00 -5.12 -31.65
CA PHE A 8 7.15 -4.13 -30.99
C PHE A 8 6.90 -4.49 -29.51
N TRP A 9 6.52 -5.73 -29.21
CA TRP A 9 6.31 -6.15 -27.83
C TRP A 9 7.62 -6.20 -27.02
N LEU A 10 8.74 -6.50 -27.66
CA LEU A 10 10.05 -6.49 -27.01
C LEU A 10 10.48 -5.07 -26.61
N SER A 11 10.38 -4.08 -27.50
CA SER A 11 10.67 -2.68 -27.14
C SER A 11 9.70 -2.17 -26.07
N MET A 12 8.43 -2.59 -26.15
CA MET A 12 7.43 -2.20 -25.18
C MET A 12 7.73 -2.75 -23.78
N GLY A 13 8.10 -4.03 -23.70
CA GLY A 13 8.51 -4.67 -22.45
C GLY A 13 9.79 -4.04 -21.87
N LEU A 14 10.81 -3.82 -22.71
CA LEU A 14 12.07 -3.21 -22.26
C LEU A 14 11.90 -1.77 -21.78
N GLY A 15 11.05 -0.99 -22.45
CA GLY A 15 10.73 0.39 -22.07
C GLY A 15 10.06 0.54 -20.70
N ILE A 16 9.54 -0.55 -20.13
CA ILE A 16 8.94 -0.58 -18.78
C ILE A 16 9.88 -1.30 -17.81
N ILE A 17 10.34 -2.50 -18.16
CA ILE A 17 11.12 -3.37 -17.27
C ILE A 17 12.49 -2.75 -16.95
N ALA A 18 13.20 -2.22 -17.95
CA ALA A 18 14.55 -1.70 -17.73
C ALA A 18 14.55 -0.46 -16.80
N PRO A 19 13.68 0.56 -16.99
CA PRO A 19 13.58 1.67 -16.04
C PRO A 19 13.17 1.23 -14.63
N VAL A 20 12.23 0.29 -14.50
CA VAL A 20 11.81 -0.23 -13.19
C VAL A 20 12.98 -0.89 -12.47
N LEU A 21 13.73 -1.78 -13.13
CA LEU A 21 14.87 -2.45 -12.51
C LEU A 21 15.98 -1.47 -12.13
N LEU A 22 16.32 -0.54 -13.02
CA LEU A 22 17.37 0.45 -12.79
C LEU A 22 17.02 1.39 -11.64
N LEU A 23 15.80 1.94 -11.63
CA LEU A 23 15.36 2.82 -10.55
C LEU A 23 15.26 2.08 -9.23
N SER A 24 14.75 0.84 -9.22
CA SER A 24 14.70 0.01 -8.01
C SER A 24 16.10 -0.26 -7.46
N TRP A 25 17.06 -0.59 -8.32
CA TRP A 25 18.46 -0.79 -7.93
C TRP A 25 19.11 0.48 -7.36
N ALA A 26 18.79 1.64 -7.92
CA ALA A 26 19.32 2.92 -7.46
C ALA A 26 18.63 3.48 -6.20
N THR A 27 17.49 2.91 -5.77
CA THR A 27 16.84 3.37 -4.55
C THR A 27 17.68 3.05 -3.31
N PRO A 28 17.92 4.03 -2.40
CA PRO A 28 18.61 3.77 -1.14
C PRO A 28 17.89 2.71 -0.30
N VAL A 29 18.67 1.85 0.38
CA VAL A 29 18.14 0.73 1.18
C VAL A 29 17.12 1.20 2.22
N GLU A 30 17.31 2.39 2.78
CA GLU A 30 16.39 3.02 3.74
C GLU A 30 14.96 3.18 3.20
N ARG A 31 14.81 3.45 1.88
CA ARG A 31 13.52 3.57 1.17
C ARG A 31 12.99 2.23 0.64
N SER A 32 13.83 1.20 0.59
CA SER A 32 13.46 -0.14 0.13
C SER A 32 12.82 -1.04 1.19
N SER A 33 13.02 -0.71 2.48
CA SER A 33 12.68 -1.59 3.61
C SER A 33 11.17 -1.77 3.87
N LEU A 34 10.31 -0.93 3.27
CA LEU A 34 8.85 -1.01 3.32
C LEU A 34 8.27 -0.55 1.97
N ASP A 35 7.61 -1.45 1.24
CA ASP A 35 6.84 -1.20 0.00
C ASP A 35 7.57 -0.59 -1.22
N LEU A 36 8.91 -0.63 -1.24
CA LEU A 36 9.76 -0.25 -2.39
C LEU A 36 9.44 1.19 -2.89
N VAL A 37 9.88 2.18 -2.11
CA VAL A 37 9.62 3.60 -2.39
C VAL A 37 10.63 4.17 -3.39
N ILE A 38 10.17 4.53 -4.59
CA ILE A 38 10.98 5.06 -5.70
C ILE A 38 10.70 6.56 -5.87
N SER A 39 11.66 7.41 -5.52
CA SER A 39 11.52 8.85 -5.74
C SER A 39 11.68 9.23 -7.21
N PRO A 40 10.97 10.25 -7.75
CA PRO A 40 9.88 11.02 -7.13
C PRO A 40 8.50 10.37 -7.27
N TYR A 41 8.41 9.08 -7.61
CA TYR A 41 7.18 8.36 -7.90
C TYR A 41 6.48 7.77 -6.67
N GLY A 42 7.12 7.72 -5.50
CA GLY A 42 6.50 7.12 -4.32
C GLY A 42 6.40 5.60 -4.45
N LYS A 43 5.20 5.04 -4.65
CA LYS A 43 5.00 3.58 -4.80
C LYS A 43 5.36 3.11 -6.22
N LEU A 44 5.91 1.89 -6.35
CA LEU A 44 6.25 1.25 -7.63
C LEU A 44 5.09 1.30 -8.65
N GLY A 45 3.85 1.07 -8.20
CA GLY A 45 2.68 1.13 -9.07
C GLY A 45 2.52 2.48 -9.78
N LEU A 46 2.88 3.60 -9.15
CA LEU A 46 2.79 4.91 -9.78
C LEU A 46 3.83 5.08 -10.89
N LEU A 47 5.06 4.57 -10.70
CA LEU A 47 6.09 4.56 -11.75
C LEU A 47 5.59 3.77 -12.96
N VAL A 48 5.03 2.57 -12.75
CA VAL A 48 4.52 1.73 -13.83
C VAL A 48 3.39 2.43 -14.60
N VAL A 49 2.47 3.11 -13.90
CA VAL A 49 1.41 3.92 -14.53
C VAL A 49 2.03 4.98 -15.46
N HIS A 50 3.02 5.75 -15.00
CA HIS A 50 3.65 6.77 -15.84
C HIS A 50 4.38 6.18 -17.04
N LEU A 51 5.14 5.08 -16.85
CA LEU A 51 5.84 4.41 -17.95
C LEU A 51 4.87 3.87 -19.01
N LEU A 52 3.82 3.18 -18.57
CA LEU A 52 2.79 2.62 -19.45
C LEU A 52 2.12 3.71 -20.29
N PHE A 53 1.73 4.81 -19.65
CA PHE A 53 1.03 5.91 -20.32
C PHE A 53 1.98 6.87 -21.07
N ALA A 54 3.29 6.75 -20.89
CA ALA A 54 4.28 7.41 -21.73
C ALA A 54 4.50 6.70 -23.07
N MET A 55 4.16 5.41 -23.18
CA MET A 55 4.37 4.61 -24.40
C MET A 55 3.74 5.22 -25.66
N PRO A 56 2.47 5.69 -25.65
CA PRO A 56 1.85 6.26 -26.85
C PRO A 56 2.57 7.52 -27.33
N ALA A 57 3.01 8.38 -26.41
CA ALA A 57 3.75 9.59 -26.73
C ALA A 57 5.16 9.25 -27.24
N ALA A 58 5.85 8.29 -26.63
CA ALA A 58 7.15 7.83 -27.09
C ALA A 58 7.09 7.22 -28.50
N LEU A 59 6.08 6.38 -28.75
CA LEU A 59 5.80 5.85 -30.08
C LEU A 59 5.51 6.97 -31.08
N ALA A 60 4.77 7.99 -30.66
CA ALA A 60 4.47 9.11 -31.53
C ALA A 60 5.74 9.89 -31.95
N ILE A 61 6.57 10.23 -30.97
CA ILE A 61 7.85 10.91 -31.20
C ILE A 61 8.80 10.04 -32.04
N SER A 62 8.84 8.73 -31.80
CA SER A 62 9.76 7.82 -32.51
C SER A 62 9.53 7.79 -34.02
N LYS A 63 8.28 8.00 -34.47
CA LYS A 63 7.92 8.00 -35.89
C LYS A 63 8.33 9.29 -36.62
N THR A 64 8.65 10.35 -35.88
CA THR A 64 9.11 11.63 -36.44
C THR A 64 10.63 11.77 -36.45
N LEU A 65 11.35 10.89 -35.77
CA LEU A 65 12.81 10.95 -35.64
C LEU A 65 13.51 10.12 -36.73
N PRO A 66 14.65 10.58 -37.25
CA PRO A 66 15.45 9.81 -38.19
C PRO A 66 16.08 8.59 -37.51
N GLN A 67 16.23 7.49 -38.24
CA GLN A 67 16.95 6.31 -37.72
C GLN A 67 18.45 6.53 -37.81
N ILE A 68 19.15 6.30 -36.69
CA ILE A 68 20.60 6.43 -36.60
C ILE A 68 21.19 5.06 -36.23
N GLY A 69 22.24 4.66 -36.95
CA GLY A 69 23.03 3.46 -36.67
C GLY A 69 22.28 2.12 -36.79
N SER A 70 22.94 1.03 -36.39
CA SER A 70 22.34 -0.31 -36.33
C SER A 70 21.46 -0.49 -35.09
N ALA A 71 20.63 -1.55 -35.03
CA ALA A 71 19.87 -1.90 -33.83
C ALA A 71 20.73 -2.08 -32.57
N LEU A 72 21.93 -2.67 -32.69
CA LEU A 72 22.85 -2.86 -31.55
C LEU A 72 23.34 -1.53 -30.97
N HIS A 73 23.73 -0.60 -31.84
CA HIS A 73 24.09 0.76 -31.46
C HIS A 73 22.95 1.48 -30.73
N ARG A 74 21.70 1.33 -31.20
CA ARG A 74 20.53 1.93 -30.53
C ARG A 74 20.22 1.29 -29.18
N LEU A 75 20.40 -0.03 -29.05
CA LEU A 75 20.30 -0.72 -27.75
C LEU A 75 21.32 -0.17 -26.75
N GLY A 76 22.58 -0.03 -27.19
CA GLY A 76 23.64 0.56 -26.36
C GLY A 76 23.32 1.98 -25.92
N LEU A 77 22.83 2.82 -26.86
CA LEU A 77 22.40 4.18 -26.54
C LEU A 77 21.21 4.21 -25.58
N ALA A 78 20.21 3.34 -25.77
CA ALA A 78 19.04 3.27 -24.90
C ALA A 78 19.42 2.89 -23.46
N ALA A 79 20.32 1.92 -23.31
CA ALA A 79 20.87 1.54 -22.01
C ALA A 79 21.66 2.69 -21.37
N ALA A 80 22.54 3.36 -22.13
CA ALA A 80 23.33 4.49 -21.65
C ALA A 80 22.45 5.68 -21.22
N CYS A 81 21.44 6.04 -22.02
CA CYS A 81 20.47 7.10 -21.68
C CYS A 81 19.69 6.75 -20.42
N SER A 82 19.19 5.51 -20.30
CA SER A 82 18.44 5.08 -19.12
C SER A 82 19.31 5.11 -17.87
N LEU A 83 20.56 4.65 -17.97
CA LEU A 83 21.52 4.68 -16.87
C LEU A 83 21.86 6.13 -16.47
N GLY A 84 22.10 7.02 -17.43
CA GLY A 84 22.34 8.44 -17.16
C GLY A 84 21.16 9.13 -16.48
N LEU A 85 19.94 8.85 -16.92
CA LEU A 85 18.72 9.39 -16.31
C LEU A 85 18.57 8.96 -14.85
N VAL A 86 18.92 7.72 -14.50
CA VAL A 86 18.83 7.21 -13.12
C VAL A 86 19.67 8.03 -12.15
N PHE A 87 20.86 8.48 -12.55
CA PHE A 87 21.70 9.36 -11.71
C PHE A 87 21.14 10.78 -11.56
N PHE A 88 20.34 11.24 -12.51
CA PHE A 88 19.75 12.58 -12.49
C PHE A 88 18.43 12.66 -11.72
N VAL A 89 17.66 11.56 -11.67
CA VAL A 89 16.35 11.49 -11.01
C VAL A 89 16.35 11.95 -9.54
N PRO A 90 17.32 11.56 -8.69
CA PRO A 90 17.38 12.04 -7.30
C PRO A 90 17.47 13.57 -7.20
N SER A 91 18.27 14.21 -8.07
CA SER A 91 18.42 15.67 -8.08
C SER A 91 17.12 16.37 -8.45
N ILE A 92 16.36 15.84 -9.42
CA ILE A 92 15.03 16.36 -9.76
C ILE A 92 14.09 16.21 -8.57
N ALA A 93 14.09 15.05 -7.89
CA ALA A 93 13.25 14.82 -6.73
C ALA A 93 13.52 15.84 -5.62
N GLU A 94 14.80 16.10 -5.31
CA GLU A 94 15.20 17.11 -4.33
C GLU A 94 14.74 18.51 -4.71
N GLN A 95 14.89 18.91 -5.98
CA GLN A 95 14.42 20.21 -6.46
C GLN A 95 12.91 20.35 -6.37
N LEU A 96 12.15 19.32 -6.74
CA LEU A 96 10.69 19.30 -6.61
C LEU A 96 10.24 19.50 -5.16
N ILE A 97 10.98 18.93 -4.22
CA ILE A 97 10.72 19.07 -2.78
C ILE A 97 11.11 20.48 -2.30
N SER A 98 12.28 20.99 -2.69
CA SER A 98 12.78 22.29 -2.21
C SER A 98 11.89 23.46 -2.62
N ILE A 99 11.35 23.44 -3.84
CA ILE A 99 10.42 24.46 -4.33
C ILE A 99 8.98 24.25 -3.87
N SER A 100 8.71 23.22 -3.05
CA SER A 100 7.36 22.85 -2.61
C SER A 100 6.37 22.70 -3.77
N ALA A 101 6.81 22.09 -4.87
CA ALA A 101 5.98 21.94 -6.06
C ALA A 101 4.69 21.19 -5.72
N GLY A 102 3.54 21.73 -6.15
CA GLY A 102 2.25 21.09 -5.97
C GLY A 102 2.12 19.76 -6.75
N PRO A 103 1.07 18.96 -6.47
CA PRO A 103 0.94 17.62 -7.01
C PRO A 103 0.87 17.61 -8.55
N THR A 104 0.17 18.59 -9.14
CA THR A 104 0.04 18.72 -10.60
C THR A 104 1.39 18.90 -11.30
N ILE A 105 2.22 19.82 -10.82
CA ILE A 105 3.54 20.09 -11.40
C ILE A 105 4.41 18.84 -11.33
N ARG A 106 4.37 18.13 -10.20
CA ARG A 106 5.15 16.89 -10.02
C ARG A 106 4.68 15.78 -10.93
N VAL A 107 3.37 15.63 -11.18
CA VAL A 107 2.86 14.64 -12.14
C VAL A 107 3.34 14.96 -13.55
N LEU A 108 3.35 16.23 -13.96
CA LEU A 108 3.89 16.62 -15.28
C LEU A 108 5.36 16.23 -15.40
N ILE A 109 6.18 16.55 -14.40
CA ILE A 109 7.61 16.23 -14.40
C ILE A 109 7.85 14.72 -14.40
N ARG A 110 7.11 13.94 -13.59
CA ARG A 110 7.17 12.47 -13.61
C ARG A 110 6.78 11.90 -14.98
N SER A 111 5.78 12.48 -15.64
CA SER A 111 5.33 12.03 -16.97
C SER A 111 6.40 12.32 -18.03
N MET A 112 7.08 13.46 -17.95
CA MET A 112 8.23 13.78 -18.81
C MET A 112 9.42 12.87 -18.54
N LEU A 113 9.71 12.55 -17.27
CA LEU A 113 10.77 11.60 -16.92
C LEU A 113 10.47 10.19 -17.43
N ALA A 114 9.25 9.71 -17.23
CA ALA A 114 8.82 8.42 -17.75
C ALA A 114 8.92 8.37 -19.29
N LEU A 115 8.54 9.45 -19.97
CA LEU A 115 8.74 9.58 -21.42
C LEU A 115 10.22 9.51 -21.81
N ALA A 116 11.09 10.21 -21.09
CA ALA A 116 12.54 10.17 -21.32
C ALA A 116 13.14 8.77 -21.08
N PHE A 117 12.62 8.01 -20.11
CA PHE A 117 12.99 6.62 -19.90
C PHE A 117 12.52 5.70 -21.03
N VAL A 118 11.29 5.87 -21.50
CA VAL A 118 10.67 4.98 -22.48
C VAL A 118 11.21 5.22 -23.90
N LEU A 119 11.35 6.49 -24.30
CA LEU A 119 11.64 6.87 -25.68
C LEU A 119 12.87 6.18 -26.29
N PRO A 120 14.02 6.08 -25.59
CA PRO A 120 15.20 5.39 -26.14
C PRO A 120 14.95 3.91 -26.46
N TRP A 121 14.14 3.21 -25.65
CA TRP A 121 13.80 1.80 -25.89
C TRP A 121 12.86 1.62 -27.08
N VAL A 122 11.93 2.54 -27.28
CA VAL A 122 11.06 2.55 -28.45
C VAL A 122 11.86 2.80 -29.74
N LEU A 123 12.88 3.67 -29.67
CA LEU A 123 13.75 3.98 -30.81
C LEU A 123 14.62 2.81 -31.27
N VAL A 124 14.78 1.75 -30.47
CA VAL A 124 15.52 0.55 -30.89
C VAL A 124 14.86 -0.07 -32.14
N PHE A 125 13.53 -0.09 -32.19
CA PHE A 125 12.75 -0.66 -33.30
C PHE A 125 11.67 0.32 -33.79
N PRO A 126 12.04 1.36 -34.57
CA PRO A 126 11.12 2.40 -34.98
C PRO A 126 10.13 1.91 -36.06
N SER A 127 8.99 2.58 -36.15
CA SER A 127 8.02 2.40 -37.24
C SER A 127 7.97 3.66 -38.12
N SER A 128 7.75 3.51 -39.43
CA SER A 128 7.92 4.59 -40.43
C SER A 128 6.61 5.25 -40.89
N THR A 129 5.53 5.11 -40.13
CA THR A 129 4.21 5.66 -40.51
C THR A 129 4.05 7.09 -40.00
N ARG A 130 3.50 7.99 -40.84
CA ARG A 130 3.06 9.32 -40.37
C ARG A 130 1.94 9.21 -39.32
N ILE A 131 1.86 10.22 -38.47
CA ILE A 131 0.89 10.30 -37.36
C ILE A 131 -0.07 11.44 -37.63
N SER A 132 -1.36 11.25 -37.34
CA SER A 132 -2.37 12.29 -37.44
C SER A 132 -2.37 13.23 -36.21
N LEU A 133 -2.92 14.43 -36.37
CA LEU A 133 -3.09 15.37 -35.25
C LEU A 133 -3.87 14.75 -34.08
N TRP A 134 -4.92 13.97 -34.37
CA TRP A 134 -5.73 13.30 -33.36
C TRP A 134 -4.96 12.24 -32.57
N GLN A 135 -4.02 11.54 -33.20
CA GLN A 135 -3.14 10.59 -32.51
C GLN A 135 -2.17 11.32 -31.57
N TRP A 136 -1.67 12.50 -31.94
CA TRP A 136 -0.87 13.36 -31.05
C TRP A 136 -1.65 13.87 -29.85
N ILE A 137 -2.89 14.33 -30.07
CA ILE A 137 -3.79 14.77 -28.99
C ILE A 137 -4.05 13.60 -28.04
N GLY A 138 -4.45 12.43 -28.58
CA GLY A 138 -4.71 11.24 -27.78
C GLY A 138 -3.50 10.77 -26.98
N ALA A 139 -2.31 10.76 -27.58
CA ALA A 139 -1.07 10.39 -26.89
C ALA A 139 -0.72 11.36 -25.75
N THR A 140 -0.91 12.66 -25.97
CA THR A 140 -0.70 13.69 -24.94
C THR A 140 -1.73 13.57 -23.80
N MET A 141 -3.01 13.33 -24.11
CA MET A 141 -4.04 13.11 -23.10
C MET A 141 -3.73 11.87 -22.24
N LEU A 142 -3.34 10.77 -22.87
CA LEU A 142 -2.94 9.54 -22.18
C LEU A 142 -1.70 9.75 -21.31
N LEU A 143 -0.75 10.57 -21.75
CA LEU A 143 0.46 10.85 -21.00
C LEU A 143 0.20 11.53 -19.63
N PHE A 144 -0.90 12.28 -19.49
CA PHE A 144 -1.15 13.09 -18.29
C PHE A 144 -2.42 12.73 -17.52
N ILE A 145 -3.56 12.49 -18.18
CA ILE A 145 -4.86 12.35 -17.50
C ILE A 145 -4.90 11.11 -16.58
N PRO A 146 -4.55 9.90 -17.04
CA PRO A 146 -4.51 8.72 -16.17
C PRO A 146 -3.48 8.85 -15.02
N PRO A 147 -2.23 9.31 -15.23
CA PRO A 147 -1.31 9.54 -14.12
C PRO A 147 -1.81 10.57 -13.09
N VAL A 148 -2.46 11.66 -13.52
CA VAL A 148 -3.04 12.66 -12.61
C VAL A 148 -4.14 12.03 -11.75
N THR A 149 -5.12 11.38 -12.39
CA THR A 149 -6.26 10.77 -11.68
C THR A 149 -5.81 9.68 -10.72
N TYR A 150 -4.86 8.84 -11.13
CA TYR A 150 -4.28 7.80 -10.27
C TYR A 150 -3.50 8.41 -9.10
N THR A 151 -2.75 9.50 -9.32
CA THR A 151 -2.01 10.18 -8.25
C THR A 151 -2.94 10.74 -7.19
N HIS A 152 -4.04 11.40 -7.58
CA HIS A 152 -5.02 11.92 -6.61
C HIS A 152 -5.61 10.82 -5.74
N LYS A 153 -6.11 9.74 -6.37
CA LYS A 153 -6.66 8.59 -5.65
C LYS A 153 -5.62 7.95 -4.71
N LEU A 154 -4.37 7.87 -5.16
CA LEU A 154 -3.28 7.35 -4.35
C LEU A 154 -2.99 8.25 -3.14
N GLN A 155 -3.02 9.57 -3.31
CA GLN A 155 -2.81 10.53 -2.21
C GLN A 155 -3.89 10.41 -1.14
N ASP A 156 -5.16 10.31 -1.53
CA ASP A 156 -6.29 10.17 -0.59
C ASP A 156 -6.12 8.90 0.27
N ASN A 157 -5.87 7.76 -0.38
CA ASN A 157 -5.64 6.49 0.31
C ASN A 157 -4.43 6.56 1.26
N LEU A 158 -3.33 7.18 0.83
CA LEU A 158 -2.12 7.32 1.63
C LEU A 158 -2.32 8.27 2.83
N GLN A 159 -3.16 9.30 2.70
CA GLN A 159 -3.49 10.18 3.82
C GLN A 159 -4.26 9.44 4.90
N GLU A 160 -5.27 8.65 4.52
CA GLU A 160 -6.02 7.81 5.47
C GLU A 160 -5.12 6.75 6.13
N GLU A 161 -4.28 6.10 5.34
CA GLU A 161 -3.29 5.11 5.81
C GLU A 161 -2.31 5.75 6.81
N PHE A 162 -1.76 6.93 6.47
CA PHE A 162 -0.86 7.67 7.34
C PHE A 162 -1.51 8.03 8.69
N LEU A 163 -2.74 8.57 8.66
CA LEU A 163 -3.46 8.94 9.88
C LEU A 163 -3.70 7.71 10.78
N THR A 164 -4.16 6.60 10.18
CA THR A 164 -4.39 5.34 10.89
C THR A 164 -3.11 4.80 11.52
N LEU A 165 -1.99 4.78 10.76
CA LEU A 165 -0.70 4.31 11.26
C LEU A 165 -0.15 5.20 12.37
N ALA A 166 -0.33 6.52 12.26
CA ALA A 166 0.10 7.47 13.28
C ALA A 166 -0.71 7.32 14.58
N GLU A 167 -2.02 7.09 14.49
CA GLU A 167 -2.88 6.88 15.67
C GLU A 167 -2.62 5.54 16.37
N THR A 168 -2.24 4.51 15.61
CA THR A 168 -1.95 3.17 16.13
C THR A 168 -0.51 2.98 16.63
N GLY A 169 0.29 4.04 16.63
CA GLY A 169 1.69 4.01 17.07
C GLY A 169 2.62 3.24 16.13
N ARG A 170 2.23 3.00 14.87
CA ARG A 170 3.10 2.35 13.87
C ARG A 170 4.06 3.37 13.25
N THR A 171 4.89 3.99 14.09
CA THR A 171 5.69 5.19 13.77
C THR A 171 6.59 5.03 12.55
N GLN A 172 7.29 3.90 12.41
CA GLN A 172 8.16 3.64 11.24
C GLN A 172 7.38 3.55 9.94
N ARG A 173 6.23 2.84 9.94
CA ARG A 173 5.38 2.71 8.74
C ARG A 173 4.67 4.03 8.41
N ALA A 174 4.20 4.75 9.43
CA ALA A 174 3.63 6.08 9.27
C ALA A 174 4.66 7.04 8.66
N PHE A 175 5.91 7.01 9.12
CA PHE A 175 6.98 7.84 8.57
C PHE A 175 7.28 7.49 7.10
N ALA A 176 7.35 6.21 6.75
CA ALA A 176 7.52 5.78 5.36
C ALA A 176 6.38 6.28 4.46
N THR A 177 5.13 6.14 4.92
CA THR A 177 3.93 6.63 4.20
C THR A 177 3.97 8.14 4.02
N LEU A 178 4.44 8.87 5.04
CA LEU A 178 4.63 10.32 4.97
C LEU A 178 5.67 10.74 3.94
N GLN A 179 6.79 10.01 3.81
CA GLN A 179 7.77 10.29 2.76
C GLN A 179 7.17 10.16 1.36
N ILE A 180 6.31 9.15 1.16
CA ILE A 180 5.58 9.00 -0.10
C ILE A 180 4.69 10.22 -0.35
N LEU A 181 3.91 10.67 0.65
CA LEU A 181 3.08 11.87 0.52
C LEU A 181 3.90 13.13 0.17
N ILE A 182 5.10 13.28 0.74
CA ILE A 182 6.04 14.37 0.43
C ILE A 182 6.52 14.27 -1.01
N ASP A 183 6.94 13.10 -1.47
CA ASP A 183 7.36 12.85 -2.85
C ASP A 183 6.22 13.16 -3.84
N LEU A 184 4.97 12.84 -3.44
CA LEU A 184 3.77 13.12 -4.22
C LEU A 184 3.41 14.61 -4.29
N GLY A 185 3.92 15.45 -3.39
CA GLY A 185 3.56 16.86 -3.27
C GLY A 185 2.18 17.05 -2.64
N SER A 186 1.79 16.15 -1.74
CA SER A 186 0.50 16.17 -1.07
C SER A 186 0.38 17.36 -0.10
N SER A 187 -0.84 17.81 0.13
CA SER A 187 -1.15 18.77 1.20
C SER A 187 -1.08 18.11 2.58
N PRO A 188 -0.73 18.86 3.64
CA PRO A 188 -0.77 18.35 5.01
C PRO A 188 -2.22 18.03 5.45
N PRO A 189 -2.40 17.08 6.39
CA PRO A 189 -3.70 16.84 7.01
C PRO A 189 -4.27 18.13 7.63
N LYS A 190 -5.60 18.28 7.62
CA LYS A 190 -6.31 19.47 8.10
C LYS A 190 -5.79 19.91 9.49
N GLY A 191 -5.40 21.17 9.61
CA GLY A 191 -4.92 21.78 10.86
C GLY A 191 -3.42 21.61 11.16
N ARG A 192 -2.62 21.00 10.26
CA ARG A 192 -1.15 20.90 10.43
C ARG A 192 -0.40 21.90 9.54
N LYS A 193 0.76 22.38 10.03
CA LYS A 193 1.55 23.45 9.39
C LYS A 193 2.24 23.01 8.09
N SER A 194 2.89 21.84 8.06
CA SER A 194 3.60 21.32 6.88
C SER A 194 3.91 19.82 7.01
N LEU A 195 3.94 19.09 5.89
CA LEU A 195 4.42 17.68 5.87
C LEU A 195 5.91 17.58 6.25
N ALA A 196 6.72 18.59 5.92
CA ALA A 196 8.14 18.63 6.25
C ALA A 196 8.38 18.73 7.77
N ASP A 197 7.56 19.52 8.47
CA ASP A 197 7.62 19.64 9.93
C ASP A 197 7.24 18.32 10.61
N ILE A 198 6.18 17.66 10.13
CA ILE A 198 5.75 16.34 10.62
C ILE A 198 6.87 15.32 10.40
N SER A 199 7.47 15.31 9.20
CA SER A 199 8.59 14.43 8.86
C SER A 199 9.77 14.62 9.80
N THR A 200 10.16 15.88 10.06
CA THR A 200 11.25 16.20 10.98
C THR A 200 10.96 15.72 12.41
N ARG A 201 9.73 15.92 12.90
CA ARG A 201 9.32 15.44 14.23
C ARG A 201 9.38 13.91 14.31
N MET A 202 8.79 13.22 13.35
CA MET A 202 8.77 11.76 13.33
C MET A 202 10.16 11.16 13.19
N LYS A 203 11.06 11.79 12.40
CA LYS A 203 12.46 11.37 12.30
C LYS A 203 13.15 11.40 13.66
N ARG A 204 12.98 12.48 14.44
CA ARG A 204 13.52 12.57 15.81
C ARG A 204 12.94 11.51 16.74
N GLU A 205 11.65 11.24 16.63
CA GLU A 205 10.98 10.18 17.40
C GLU A 205 11.57 8.80 17.08
N LEU A 206 11.76 8.48 15.80
CA LEU A 206 12.40 7.25 15.35
C LEU A 206 13.85 7.13 15.83
N GLU A 207 14.62 8.22 15.81
CA GLU A 207 15.98 8.25 16.37
C GLU A 207 15.98 7.97 17.88
N MET A 208 15.03 8.54 18.63
CA MET A 208 14.89 8.31 20.06
C MET A 208 14.51 6.86 20.38
N LEU A 209 13.55 6.29 19.63
CA LEU A 209 13.17 4.88 19.74
C LEU A 209 14.35 3.97 19.39
N GLY A 210 15.07 4.29 18.32
CA GLY A 210 16.27 3.57 17.88
C GLY A 210 17.35 3.54 18.95
N ARG A 211 17.64 4.69 19.58
CA ARG A 211 18.57 4.78 20.72
C ARG A 211 18.11 3.93 21.89
N LYS A 212 16.82 3.99 22.24
CA LYS A 212 16.25 3.18 23.32
C LYS A 212 16.47 1.69 23.09
N VAL A 213 16.06 1.16 21.93
CA VAL A 213 16.19 -0.29 21.64
C VAL A 213 17.63 -0.75 21.42
N SER A 214 18.57 0.18 21.15
CA SER A 214 20.00 -0.14 21.06
C SER A 214 20.66 -0.37 22.42
N GLN A 215 20.04 0.10 23.52
CA GLN A 215 20.56 -0.13 24.86
C GLN A 215 20.32 -1.59 25.25
N LYS A 216 21.38 -2.27 25.69
CA LYS A 216 21.28 -3.67 26.11
C LYS A 216 20.45 -3.75 27.39
N LEU A 217 19.33 -4.47 27.31
CA LEU A 217 18.50 -4.78 28.48
C LEU A 217 19.25 -5.74 29.43
N PRO A 218 19.36 -5.41 30.73
CA PRO A 218 19.81 -6.38 31.71
C PRO A 218 18.76 -7.47 31.89
N ALA A 219 19.19 -8.71 32.20
CA ALA A 219 18.26 -9.83 32.43
C ALA A 219 17.27 -9.54 33.58
N SER A 220 17.72 -8.78 34.58
CA SER A 220 16.95 -8.30 35.74
C SER A 220 16.03 -7.11 35.46
N ALA A 221 15.94 -6.63 34.20
CA ALA A 221 15.05 -5.53 33.84
C ALA A 221 13.60 -5.84 34.27
N SER A 222 12.93 -4.82 34.82
CA SER A 222 11.54 -4.96 35.24
C SER A 222 10.63 -5.27 34.05
N LYS A 223 9.46 -5.82 34.35
CA LYS A 223 8.45 -6.16 33.35
C LYS A 223 8.02 -4.94 32.54
N GLU A 224 7.87 -3.79 33.19
CA GLU A 224 7.49 -2.51 32.59
C GLU A 224 8.56 -2.05 31.58
N VAL A 225 9.84 -2.19 31.93
CA VAL A 225 10.97 -1.82 31.05
C VAL A 225 11.04 -2.75 29.84
N LYS A 226 10.78 -4.06 30.02
CA LYS A 226 10.70 -5.03 28.92
C LYS A 226 9.54 -4.70 27.98
N PHE A 227 8.35 -4.40 28.50
CA PHE A 227 7.23 -3.96 27.66
C PHE A 227 7.50 -2.65 26.94
N SER A 228 8.14 -1.69 27.60
CA SER A 228 8.54 -0.42 27.01
C SER A 228 9.52 -0.61 25.83
N HIS A 229 10.36 -1.64 25.87
CA HIS A 229 11.21 -2.02 24.73
C HIS A 229 10.43 -2.76 23.65
N ILE A 230 9.55 -3.70 24.02
CA ILE A 230 8.69 -4.39 23.07
C ILE A 230 7.86 -3.39 22.26
N THR A 231 7.22 -2.42 22.91
CA THR A 231 6.47 -1.37 22.21
C THR A 231 7.38 -0.59 21.27
N ALA A 232 8.54 -0.13 21.73
CA ALA A 232 9.49 0.59 20.88
C ALA A 232 9.95 -0.24 19.66
N HIS A 233 10.17 -1.54 19.80
CA HIS A 233 10.44 -2.43 18.68
C HIS A 233 9.25 -2.52 17.70
N LEU A 234 8.02 -2.62 18.20
CA LEU A 234 6.81 -2.63 17.36
C LEU A 234 6.60 -1.30 16.62
N GLU A 235 6.83 -0.16 17.27
CA GLU A 235 6.76 1.17 16.64
C GLU A 235 7.82 1.33 15.53
N LEU A 236 8.98 0.72 15.73
CA LEU A 236 10.07 0.62 14.74
C LEU A 236 9.84 -0.46 13.66
N ASN A 237 8.72 -1.19 13.70
CA ASN A 237 8.42 -2.34 12.82
C ASN A 237 9.48 -3.47 12.93
N ARG A 238 10.17 -3.58 14.07
CA ARG A 238 11.13 -4.65 14.42
C ARG A 238 10.40 -5.80 15.11
N ILE A 239 9.53 -6.45 14.35
CA ILE A 239 8.58 -7.44 14.88
C ILE A 239 9.30 -8.68 15.45
N GLY A 240 10.40 -9.11 14.82
CA GLY A 240 11.16 -10.28 15.27
C GLY A 240 11.79 -10.08 16.64
N GLU A 241 12.38 -8.92 16.89
CA GLU A 241 12.98 -8.57 18.18
C GLU A 241 11.92 -8.37 19.27
N ALA A 242 10.79 -7.76 18.92
CA ALA A 242 9.63 -7.67 19.82
C ALA A 242 9.14 -9.06 20.24
N GLU A 243 9.04 -9.99 19.28
CA GLU A 243 8.62 -11.37 19.53
C GLU A 243 9.63 -12.13 20.40
N GLN A 244 10.94 -11.99 20.15
CA GLN A 244 11.98 -12.59 20.99
C GLN A 244 11.88 -12.12 22.44
N LEU A 245 11.68 -10.81 22.66
CA LEU A 245 11.50 -10.27 24.01
C LEU A 245 10.23 -10.81 24.67
N LEU A 246 9.10 -10.87 23.94
CA LEU A 246 7.86 -11.46 24.45
C LEU A 246 8.03 -12.93 24.85
N ASN A 247 8.74 -13.71 24.05
CA ASN A 247 8.99 -15.14 24.33
C ASN A 247 9.91 -15.35 25.55
N SER A 248 10.73 -14.36 25.91
CA SER A 248 11.56 -14.40 27.12
C SER A 248 10.79 -14.08 28.41
N MET A 249 9.54 -13.61 28.30
CA MET A 249 8.71 -13.24 29.43
C MET A 249 7.82 -14.42 29.87
N PRO A 250 7.34 -14.44 31.12
CA PRO A 250 6.40 -15.46 31.60
C PRO A 250 5.13 -15.51 30.75
N GLN A 251 4.79 -16.69 30.23
CA GLN A 251 3.69 -16.88 29.27
C GLN A 251 2.32 -17.04 29.92
N ASP A 252 2.27 -17.16 31.25
CA ASP A 252 1.06 -17.07 32.06
C ASP A 252 0.51 -15.64 32.14
N ASP A 253 1.38 -14.64 31.93
CA ASP A 253 1.02 -13.23 31.93
C ASP A 253 0.01 -12.88 30.83
N LEU A 254 -1.14 -12.31 31.23
CA LEU A 254 -2.20 -11.95 30.29
C LEU A 254 -1.74 -10.91 29.25
N THR A 255 -0.92 -9.93 29.65
CA THR A 255 -0.45 -8.89 28.73
C THR A 255 0.50 -9.47 27.69
N VAL A 256 1.38 -10.39 28.09
CA VAL A 256 2.25 -11.12 27.16
C VAL A 256 1.40 -11.91 26.16
N ARG A 257 0.41 -12.68 26.63
CA ARG A 257 -0.49 -13.46 25.76
C ARG A 257 -1.28 -12.58 24.78
N LEU A 258 -1.78 -11.42 25.22
CA LEU A 258 -2.48 -10.45 24.36
C LEU A 258 -1.55 -9.88 23.28
N LEU A 259 -0.33 -9.46 23.65
CA LEU A 259 0.65 -8.91 22.71
C LEU A 259 1.13 -9.97 21.71
N THR A 260 1.42 -11.19 22.15
CA THR A 260 1.76 -12.30 21.26
C THR A 260 0.62 -12.61 20.29
N SER A 261 -0.62 -12.64 20.77
CA SER A 261 -1.79 -12.85 19.91
C SER A 261 -1.94 -11.74 18.86
N ALA A 262 -1.76 -10.47 19.25
CA ALA A 262 -1.79 -9.34 18.31
C ALA A 262 -0.67 -9.44 17.25
N LEU A 263 0.53 -9.84 17.65
CA LEU A 263 1.69 -10.02 16.77
C LEU A 263 1.46 -11.15 15.75
N LEU A 264 0.96 -12.30 16.22
CA LEU A 264 0.62 -13.43 15.34
C LEU A 264 -0.46 -13.07 14.32
N ARG A 265 -1.48 -12.32 14.73
CA ARG A 265 -2.50 -11.78 13.82
C ARG A 265 -1.89 -10.86 12.77
N GLU A 266 -1.04 -9.92 13.18
CA GLU A 266 -0.39 -8.96 12.26
C GLU A 266 0.48 -9.68 11.22
N GLN A 267 1.19 -10.73 11.64
CA GLN A 267 1.99 -11.58 10.75
C GLN A 267 1.15 -12.58 9.95
N SER A 268 -0.18 -12.58 10.09
CA SER A 268 -1.09 -13.55 9.46
C SER A 268 -0.74 -15.02 9.79
N ARG A 269 -0.12 -15.29 10.95
CA ARG A 269 0.18 -16.64 11.46
C ARG A 269 -1.07 -17.24 12.10
N TRP A 270 -2.11 -17.43 11.28
CA TRP A 270 -3.45 -17.80 11.72
C TRP A 270 -3.50 -19.12 12.51
N ALA A 271 -2.70 -20.11 12.12
CA ALA A 271 -2.64 -21.42 12.77
C ALA A 271 -2.20 -21.33 14.25
N GLU A 272 -1.26 -20.45 14.56
CA GLU A 272 -0.78 -20.22 15.94
C GLU A 272 -1.67 -19.21 16.69
N PHE A 273 -2.23 -18.24 15.98
CA PHE A 273 -3.11 -17.22 16.52
C PHE A 273 -4.42 -17.81 17.07
N ILE A 274 -5.12 -18.65 16.29
CA ILE A 274 -6.45 -19.18 16.62
C ILE A 274 -6.51 -19.84 18.01
N PRO A 275 -5.65 -20.82 18.38
CA PRO A 275 -5.76 -21.46 19.69
C PRO A 275 -5.52 -20.49 20.85
N LYS A 276 -4.60 -19.52 20.70
CA LYS A 276 -4.36 -18.47 21.70
C LYS A 276 -5.55 -17.54 21.84
N ALA A 277 -6.13 -17.11 20.72
CA ALA A 277 -7.32 -16.26 20.71
C ALA A 277 -8.55 -16.99 21.29
N GLU A 278 -8.75 -18.27 21.00
CA GLU A 278 -9.82 -19.09 21.61
C GLU A 278 -9.69 -19.13 23.14
N GLN A 279 -8.49 -19.35 23.67
CA GLN A 279 -8.26 -19.27 25.11
C GLN A 279 -8.61 -17.89 25.66
N LEU A 280 -8.14 -16.82 25.00
CA LEU A 280 -8.42 -15.45 25.42
C LEU A 280 -9.91 -15.10 25.37
N THR A 281 -10.72 -15.65 24.45
CA THR A 281 -12.18 -15.42 24.45
C THR A 281 -12.87 -16.00 25.69
N LYS A 282 -12.31 -17.05 26.30
CA LYS A 282 -12.85 -17.67 27.52
C LYS A 282 -12.49 -16.84 28.76
N GLU A 283 -11.26 -16.31 28.80
CA GLU A 283 -10.76 -15.50 29.92
C GLU A 283 -11.30 -14.06 29.88
N LEU A 284 -11.49 -13.51 28.68
CA LEU A 284 -11.93 -12.14 28.45
C LEU A 284 -13.23 -12.11 27.62
N PRO A 285 -14.36 -12.62 28.15
CA PRO A 285 -15.60 -12.76 27.37
C PRO A 285 -16.20 -11.41 26.94
N GLN A 286 -15.84 -10.31 27.58
CA GLN A 286 -16.32 -8.95 27.27
C GLN A 286 -15.38 -8.15 26.34
N ASN A 287 -14.35 -8.80 25.77
CA ASN A 287 -13.43 -8.14 24.85
C ASN A 287 -13.81 -8.43 23.39
N SER A 288 -14.52 -7.50 22.74
CA SER A 288 -14.98 -7.68 21.36
C SER A 288 -13.85 -7.85 20.35
N THR A 289 -12.74 -7.15 20.55
CA THR A 289 -11.59 -7.20 19.64
C THR A 289 -11.06 -8.63 19.47
N ILE A 290 -11.11 -9.45 20.52
CA ILE A 290 -10.62 -10.83 20.44
C ILE A 290 -11.57 -11.69 19.59
N TYR A 291 -12.89 -11.55 19.79
CA TYR A 291 -13.88 -12.24 18.95
C TYR A 291 -13.84 -11.78 17.49
N GLU A 292 -13.71 -10.46 17.27
CA GLU A 292 -13.59 -9.84 15.96
C GLU A 292 -12.39 -10.42 15.19
N ASN A 293 -11.22 -10.43 15.84
CA ASN A 293 -9.98 -10.94 15.27
C ASN A 293 -10.00 -12.47 15.07
N LEU A 294 -10.59 -13.23 16.00
CA LEU A 294 -10.71 -14.68 15.88
C LEU A 294 -11.63 -15.07 14.72
N GLY A 295 -12.78 -14.42 14.57
CA GLY A 295 -13.65 -14.66 13.43
C GLY A 295 -13.02 -14.24 12.11
N GLU A 296 -12.24 -13.15 12.09
CA GLU A 296 -11.50 -12.71 10.90
C GLU A 296 -10.44 -13.75 10.51
N ALA A 297 -9.71 -14.31 11.48
CA ALA A 297 -8.72 -15.35 11.21
C ALA A 297 -9.35 -16.59 10.56
N TYR A 298 -10.50 -17.05 11.06
CA TYR A 298 -11.24 -18.14 10.42
C TYR A 298 -11.70 -17.77 9.01
N GLN A 299 -12.19 -16.55 8.80
CA GLN A 299 -12.60 -16.05 7.48
C GLN A 299 -11.43 -16.01 6.49
N LYS A 300 -10.24 -15.56 6.91
CA LYS A 300 -9.01 -15.57 6.08
C LYS A 300 -8.55 -16.98 5.70
N LEU A 301 -8.92 -17.99 6.48
CA LEU A 301 -8.68 -19.40 6.18
C LEU A 301 -9.85 -20.06 5.41
N ASN A 302 -10.84 -19.28 4.95
CA ASN A 302 -12.08 -19.75 4.32
C ASN A 302 -12.91 -20.71 5.20
N ARG A 303 -12.68 -20.67 6.52
CA ARG A 303 -13.41 -21.43 7.54
C ARG A 303 -14.62 -20.64 8.02
N TYR A 304 -15.54 -20.39 7.09
CA TYR A 304 -16.65 -19.45 7.29
C TYR A 304 -17.63 -19.89 8.38
N ASP A 305 -17.87 -21.19 8.52
CA ASP A 305 -18.81 -21.71 9.52
C ASP A 305 -18.29 -21.47 10.94
N GLU A 306 -16.99 -21.70 11.19
CA GLU A 306 -16.34 -21.38 12.46
C GLU A 306 -16.32 -19.88 12.74
N SER A 307 -16.06 -19.06 11.72
CA SER A 307 -16.12 -17.60 11.84
C SER A 307 -17.49 -17.13 12.32
N LEU A 308 -18.58 -17.63 11.70
CA LEU A 308 -19.95 -17.31 12.11
C LEU A 308 -20.26 -17.80 13.54
N VAL A 309 -19.75 -18.96 13.95
CA VAL A 309 -19.90 -19.46 15.33
C VAL A 309 -19.23 -18.49 16.32
N VAL A 310 -18.02 -18.03 16.04
CA VAL A 310 -17.29 -17.09 16.90
C VAL A 310 -18.03 -15.77 17.02
N TYR A 311 -18.51 -15.20 15.91
CA TYR A 311 -19.27 -13.95 15.97
C TYR A 311 -20.60 -14.09 16.69
N ARG A 312 -21.31 -15.22 16.56
CA ARG A 312 -22.50 -15.50 17.39
C ARG A 312 -22.16 -15.65 18.88
N ARG A 313 -21.00 -16.21 19.23
CA ARG A 313 -20.53 -16.25 20.62
C ARG A 313 -20.26 -14.84 21.15
N GLY A 314 -19.58 -14.00 20.37
CA GLY A 314 -19.32 -12.60 20.72
C GLY A 314 -20.60 -11.78 20.90
N GLU A 315 -21.56 -11.96 19.98
CA GLU A 315 -22.90 -11.34 20.04
C GLU A 315 -23.65 -11.70 21.33
N LYS A 316 -23.64 -12.99 21.72
CA LYS A 316 -24.26 -13.45 22.98
C LYS A 316 -23.53 -12.91 24.21
N ALA A 317 -22.20 -12.86 24.17
CA ALA A 317 -21.39 -12.38 25.29
C ALA A 317 -21.53 -10.86 25.50
N MET A 318 -21.70 -10.10 24.41
CA MET A 318 -21.80 -8.64 24.42
C MET A 318 -23.04 -8.17 23.64
N PRO A 319 -24.25 -8.26 24.23
CA PRO A 319 -25.48 -7.84 23.56
C PRO A 319 -25.47 -6.38 23.08
N LYS A 320 -24.76 -5.50 23.81
CA LYS A 320 -24.58 -4.09 23.41
C LYS A 320 -23.79 -3.89 22.11
N LYS A 321 -23.01 -4.89 21.69
CA LYS A 321 -22.24 -4.90 20.43
C LYS A 321 -22.85 -5.83 19.39
N ALA A 322 -24.09 -6.27 19.58
CA ALA A 322 -24.75 -7.18 18.65
C ALA A 322 -24.78 -6.63 17.22
N GLY A 323 -24.99 -5.32 17.03
CA GLY A 323 -24.92 -4.67 15.72
C GLY A 323 -23.57 -4.87 15.03
N THR A 324 -22.45 -4.69 15.76
CA THR A 324 -21.09 -4.93 15.24
C THR A 324 -20.90 -6.38 14.82
N PHE A 325 -21.35 -7.35 15.64
CA PHE A 325 -21.21 -8.77 15.29
C PHE A 325 -22.12 -9.20 14.13
N GLN A 326 -23.32 -8.61 14.00
CA GLN A 326 -24.19 -8.81 12.83
C GLN A 326 -23.54 -8.27 11.55
N LEU A 327 -22.90 -7.10 11.60
CA LEU A 327 -22.11 -6.58 10.48
C LEU A 327 -21.00 -7.57 10.08
N LYS A 328 -20.22 -8.09 11.04
CA LYS A 328 -19.15 -9.06 10.76
C LYS A 328 -19.71 -10.37 10.18
N GLN A 329 -20.83 -10.88 10.67
CA GLN A 329 -21.51 -12.05 10.09
C GLN A 329 -21.98 -11.79 8.65
N GLY A 330 -22.50 -10.59 8.36
CA GLY A 330 -22.87 -10.18 7.01
C GLY A 330 -21.69 -10.16 6.04
N LEU A 331 -20.53 -9.66 6.48
CA LEU A 331 -19.29 -9.69 5.70
C LEU A 331 -18.83 -11.13 5.40
N VAL A 332 -18.90 -12.03 6.38
CA VAL A 332 -18.57 -13.46 6.19
C VAL A 332 -19.51 -14.12 5.18
N CYS A 333 -20.82 -13.84 5.26
CA CYS A 333 -21.80 -14.33 4.30
C CYS A 333 -21.54 -13.80 2.89
N ALA A 334 -21.18 -12.52 2.75
CA ALA A 334 -20.84 -11.92 1.47
C ALA A 334 -19.60 -12.58 0.85
N ASP A 335 -18.54 -12.78 1.64
CA ASP A 335 -17.30 -13.44 1.17
C ASP A 335 -17.53 -14.90 0.75
N ARG A 336 -18.52 -15.58 1.36
CA ARG A 336 -18.95 -16.93 0.96
C ARG A 336 -19.90 -16.92 -0.26
N GLY A 337 -20.27 -15.76 -0.80
CA GLY A 337 -21.23 -15.61 -1.91
C GLY A 337 -22.70 -15.77 -1.50
N GLN A 338 -23.01 -15.76 -0.20
CA GLN A 338 -24.38 -15.86 0.31
C GLN A 338 -25.04 -14.48 0.41
N ASN A 339 -25.22 -13.83 -0.74
CA ASN A 339 -25.58 -12.41 -0.85
C ASN A 339 -26.89 -12.06 -0.14
N GLU A 340 -27.93 -12.89 -0.24
CA GLU A 340 -29.21 -12.64 0.45
C GLU A 340 -29.09 -12.73 1.97
N ARG A 341 -28.29 -13.68 2.48
CA ARG A 341 -28.01 -13.76 3.92
C ARG A 341 -27.19 -12.59 4.40
N ALA A 342 -26.22 -12.14 3.60
CA ALA A 342 -25.40 -10.98 3.92
C ALA A 342 -26.27 -9.72 4.08
N LYS A 343 -27.23 -9.49 3.17
CA LYS A 343 -28.20 -8.38 3.27
C LYS A 343 -29.00 -8.43 4.57
N LEU A 344 -29.55 -9.58 4.94
CA LEU A 344 -30.31 -9.73 6.19
C LEU A 344 -29.47 -9.40 7.43
N HIS A 345 -28.20 -9.82 7.45
CA HIS A 345 -27.29 -9.48 8.55
C HIS A 345 -26.95 -7.98 8.59
N PHE A 346 -26.74 -7.36 7.44
CA PHE A 346 -26.51 -5.93 7.32
C PHE A 346 -27.71 -5.09 7.77
N GLU A 347 -28.93 -5.48 7.40
CA GLU A 347 -30.17 -4.83 7.86
C GLU A 347 -30.32 -4.95 9.37
N LYS A 348 -30.05 -6.14 9.94
CA LYS A 348 -30.04 -6.34 11.39
C LYS A 348 -28.97 -5.49 12.09
N ALA A 349 -27.78 -5.36 11.50
CA ALA A 349 -26.71 -4.55 12.06
C ALA A 349 -27.14 -3.08 12.21
N ILE A 350 -27.77 -2.51 11.17
CA ILE A 350 -28.27 -1.13 11.19
C ILE A 350 -29.45 -0.99 12.18
N ALA A 351 -30.34 -1.97 12.23
CA ALA A 351 -31.47 -1.94 13.17
C ALA A 351 -31.02 -1.97 14.64
N LEU A 352 -29.94 -2.69 14.94
CA LEU A 352 -29.36 -2.77 16.29
C LEU A 352 -28.49 -1.56 16.63
N ASP A 353 -27.77 -1.03 15.64
CA ASP A 353 -26.91 0.14 15.78
C ASP A 353 -26.96 0.99 14.50
N PRO A 354 -27.79 2.05 14.48
CA PRO A 354 -27.93 2.93 13.33
C PRO A 354 -26.63 3.63 12.89
N SER A 355 -25.63 3.76 13.79
CA SER A 355 -24.34 4.38 13.45
C SER A 355 -23.53 3.53 12.44
N LEU A 356 -23.85 2.24 12.31
CA LEU A 356 -23.21 1.33 11.36
C LEU A 356 -23.68 1.52 9.92
N ALA A 357 -24.67 2.39 9.64
CA ALA A 357 -25.19 2.60 8.29
C ALA A 357 -24.09 2.92 7.26
N GLY A 358 -23.14 3.80 7.62
CA GLY A 358 -22.01 4.13 6.74
C GLY A 358 -21.07 2.93 6.49
N ALA A 359 -20.82 2.11 7.51
CA ALA A 359 -19.98 0.92 7.39
C ALA A 359 -20.63 -0.17 6.52
N VAL A 360 -21.96 -0.23 6.51
CA VAL A 360 -22.76 -1.21 5.75
C VAL A 360 -22.99 -0.79 4.29
N GLU A 361 -22.98 0.52 4.00
CA GLU A 361 -23.33 1.05 2.68
C GLU A 361 -22.47 0.46 1.54
N SER A 362 -21.15 0.48 1.71
CA SER A 362 -20.21 0.00 0.69
C SER A 362 -20.34 -1.52 0.43
N PRO A 363 -20.37 -2.39 1.46
CA PRO A 363 -20.73 -3.79 1.28
C PRO A 363 -22.08 -4.02 0.57
N MET A 364 -23.16 -3.34 0.99
CA MET A 364 -24.47 -3.50 0.37
C MET A 364 -24.49 -3.08 -1.10
N ARG A 365 -23.77 -2.00 -1.45
CA ARG A 365 -23.67 -1.52 -2.84
C ARG A 365 -23.00 -2.57 -3.73
N ARG A 366 -21.94 -3.23 -3.25
CA ARG A 366 -21.27 -4.33 -3.97
C ARG A 366 -22.22 -5.51 -4.23
N LEU A 367 -22.97 -5.92 -3.21
CA LEU A 367 -23.95 -7.00 -3.36
C LEU A 367 -24.99 -6.67 -4.44
N LYS A 368 -25.50 -5.43 -4.46
CA LYS A 368 -26.45 -4.98 -5.49
C LYS A 368 -25.86 -5.09 -6.90
N SER A 369 -24.63 -4.59 -7.12
CA SER A 369 -23.98 -4.66 -8.44
C SER A 369 -23.74 -6.09 -8.93
N GLU A 370 -23.42 -7.02 -8.03
CA GLU A 370 -23.19 -8.43 -8.38
C GLU A 370 -24.51 -9.13 -8.74
N THR A 371 -25.60 -8.88 -8.01
CA THR A 371 -26.92 -9.45 -8.33
C THR A 371 -27.44 -9.04 -9.72
N PHE A 372 -27.20 -7.80 -10.16
CA PHE A 372 -27.61 -7.35 -11.50
C PHE A 372 -26.82 -8.05 -12.62
N SER A 373 -25.54 -8.34 -12.40
CA SER A 373 -24.68 -8.97 -13.42
C SER A 373 -25.06 -10.42 -13.75
N CYS A 374 -25.70 -11.13 -12.81
CA CYS A 374 -26.22 -12.48 -13.01
C CYS A 374 -27.62 -12.50 -13.64
N LEU A 375 -28.38 -11.41 -13.56
CA LEU A 375 -29.71 -11.28 -14.18
C LEU A 375 -29.65 -10.77 -15.63
N SER A 376 -28.49 -10.31 -16.10
CA SER A 376 -28.30 -9.75 -17.44
C SER A 376 -27.55 -10.69 -18.41
N ARG A 377 -27.45 -11.99 -18.10
CA ARG A 377 -26.84 -13.01 -18.97
C ARG A 377 -27.86 -14.01 -19.47
#